data_AF-A0AAE6C967-F1
#
_entry.id   AF-A0AAE6C967-F1
#
_cell.length_a   1.000
_cell.length_b   1.000
_cell.length_c   1.000
_cell.angle_alpha   90.00
_cell.angle_beta   90.00
_cell.angle_gamma   90.00
#
_symmetry.space_group_name_H-M   'P 1'
#
loop_
_entity.id
_entity.type
_entity.pdbx_description
1 polymer ?
#
loop_
_entity_poly.entity_id
_entity_poly.type
_entity_poly.pdbx_seq_one_letter_code
_entity_poly.pdbx_strand_id
1 'polypeptide(L)'
;MSILSKLRTLSRQQGSMEDFAEFNKQIRSEENDRGAALLAVTNADMALTQVIYNVLRPDDVAKDRLEQEGGPLQSFGQRITMGRVLGIYGSDTQHNLDLLRHIRNAFAHAHIPITFQTKEVVDAISLFKNLPLFPPYILDSQLKEAPEDPRARFHHHCEWATHNLNVWGFRMQLEMKDDKQLGFVTYRQSVPMP
;
A
#
# COMPACT_ATOMS: atom_id res chain seq x y z
N MET A 1 11.84 -12.66 -17.36
CA MET A 1 11.16 -12.77 -16.05
C MET A 1 10.65 -11.40 -15.64
N SER A 2 9.41 -11.30 -15.15
CA SER A 2 8.80 -10.04 -14.68
C SER A 2 9.48 -9.55 -13.39
N ILE A 3 9.55 -8.24 -13.18
CA ILE A 3 10.03 -7.64 -11.92
C ILE A 3 9.31 -8.18 -10.68
N LEU A 4 8.00 -8.40 -10.76
CA LEU A 4 7.22 -8.97 -9.65
C LEU A 4 7.63 -10.41 -9.35
N SER A 5 8.02 -11.17 -10.38
CA SER A 5 8.57 -12.51 -10.20
C SER A 5 9.94 -12.47 -9.51
N LYS A 6 10.79 -11.48 -9.82
CA LYS A 6 12.08 -11.28 -9.16
C LYS A 6 11.91 -10.91 -7.68
N LEU A 7 11.03 -9.96 -7.35
CA LEU A 7 10.73 -9.61 -5.96
C LEU A 7 10.17 -10.79 -5.16
N ARG A 8 9.34 -11.63 -5.80
CA ARG A 8 8.82 -12.86 -5.17
C ARG A 8 9.93 -13.88 -4.91
N THR A 9 10.90 -14.01 -5.82
CA THR A 9 12.08 -14.84 -5.61
C THR A 9 12.93 -14.29 -4.46
N LEU A 10 13.20 -12.98 -4.46
CA LEU A 10 13.96 -12.30 -3.42
C LEU A 10 13.33 -12.49 -2.03
N SER A 11 12.01 -12.31 -1.93
CA SER A 11 11.21 -12.54 -0.73
C SER A 11 11.33 -13.96 -0.16
N ARG A 12 11.77 -14.95 -0.94
CA ARG A 12 11.89 -16.36 -0.51
C ARG A 12 13.33 -16.84 -0.44
N GLN A 13 14.30 -15.96 -0.68
CA GLN A 13 15.69 -16.33 -0.73
C GLN A 13 16.21 -16.69 0.66
N GLN A 14 16.82 -17.87 0.78
CA GLN A 14 17.53 -18.29 1.97
C GLN A 14 18.95 -17.72 1.95
N GLY A 15 19.39 -17.19 3.09
CA GLY A 15 20.73 -16.64 3.26
C GLY A 15 21.73 -17.70 3.75
N SER A 16 23.00 -17.46 3.44
CA SER A 16 24.15 -18.14 4.00
C SER A 16 24.45 -17.67 5.43
N MET A 17 25.45 -18.29 6.07
CA MET A 17 25.93 -17.86 7.40
C MET A 17 26.54 -16.44 7.36
N GLU A 18 27.15 -16.05 6.24
CA GLU A 18 27.68 -14.70 6.04
C GLU A 18 26.55 -13.66 5.87
N ASP A 19 25.51 -14.03 5.12
CA ASP A 19 24.29 -13.21 4.98
C ASP A 19 23.63 -12.94 6.33
N PHE A 20 23.68 -13.92 7.24
CA PHE A 20 23.13 -13.76 8.59
C PHE A 20 23.84 -12.67 9.39
N ALA A 21 25.16 -12.55 9.29
CA ALA A 21 25.92 -11.51 10.00
C ALA A 21 25.54 -10.11 9.51
N GLU A 22 25.48 -9.91 8.19
CA GLU A 22 25.11 -8.62 7.60
C GLU A 22 23.61 -8.31 7.82
N PHE A 23 22.75 -9.33 7.81
CA PHE A 23 21.33 -9.20 8.16
C PHE A 23 21.16 -8.68 9.60
N ASN A 24 21.92 -9.22 10.56
CA ASN A 24 21.88 -8.76 11.94
C ASN A 24 22.37 -7.32 12.08
N LYS A 25 23.36 -6.92 11.30
CA LYS A 25 23.85 -5.54 11.25
C LYS A 25 22.78 -4.58 10.73
N GLN A 26 22.04 -4.95 9.68
CA GLN A 26 20.92 -4.14 9.17
C GLN A 26 19.82 -3.95 10.22
N ILE A 27 19.44 -4.99 10.96
CA ILE A 27 18.42 -4.88 12.03
C ILE A 27 18.85 -3.91 13.13
N ARG A 28 20.14 -3.89 13.45
CA ARG A 28 20.72 -3.06 14.52
C ARG A 28 21.15 -1.67 14.05
N SER A 29 21.04 -1.39 12.74
CA SER A 29 21.38 -0.09 12.15
C SER A 29 20.39 0.99 12.58
N GLU A 30 20.88 2.20 12.87
CA GLU A 30 20.04 3.38 13.06
C GLU A 30 19.27 3.73 11.77
N GLU A 31 19.87 3.44 10.61
CA GLU A 31 19.20 3.45 9.31
C GLU A 31 18.74 2.03 8.95
N ASN A 32 17.55 1.66 9.42
CA ASN A 32 16.95 0.35 9.18
C ASN A 32 15.94 0.40 8.02
N ASP A 33 16.43 0.16 6.79
CA ASP A 33 15.59 0.12 5.58
C ASP A 33 14.45 -0.90 5.66
N ARG A 34 14.70 -2.05 6.29
CA ARG A 34 13.67 -3.09 6.48
C ARG A 34 12.55 -2.58 7.40
N GLY A 35 12.91 -1.95 8.51
CA GLY A 35 11.96 -1.30 9.42
C GLY A 35 11.17 -0.20 8.72
N ALA A 36 11.86 0.66 7.97
CA ALA A 36 11.24 1.73 7.19
C ALA A 36 10.22 1.18 6.17
N ALA A 37 10.59 0.15 5.41
CA ALA A 37 9.71 -0.47 4.41
C ALA A 37 8.44 -1.10 5.03
N LEU A 38 8.58 -1.79 6.17
CA LEU A 38 7.46 -2.40 6.88
C LEU A 38 6.50 -1.34 7.46
N LEU A 39 7.06 -0.33 8.12
CA LEU A 39 6.28 0.72 8.78
C LEU A 39 5.58 1.63 7.77
N ALA A 40 6.26 2.04 6.69
CA ALA A 40 5.67 2.93 5.68
C ALA A 40 4.43 2.33 5.01
N VAL A 41 4.43 1.02 4.74
CA VAL A 41 3.27 0.35 4.11
C VAL A 41 2.12 0.09 5.10
N THR A 42 2.41 -0.01 6.40
CA THR A 42 1.38 -0.23 7.43
C THR A 42 0.28 0.84 7.37
N ASN A 43 0.66 2.10 7.14
CA ASN A 43 -0.31 3.19 7.04
C ASN A 43 -1.25 3.06 5.83
N ALA A 44 -0.71 2.69 4.67
CA ALA A 44 -1.51 2.48 3.47
C ALA A 44 -2.45 1.27 3.62
N ASP A 45 -1.97 0.20 4.26
CA ASP A 45 -2.76 -0.98 4.56
C ASP A 45 -3.92 -0.67 5.53
N MET A 46 -3.65 0.07 6.60
CA MET A 46 -4.67 0.53 7.55
C MET A 46 -5.71 1.45 6.89
N ALA A 47 -5.25 2.43 6.09
CA ALA A 47 -6.15 3.31 5.35
C ALA A 47 -7.06 2.51 4.39
N LEU A 48 -6.49 1.51 3.70
CA LEU A 48 -7.24 0.62 2.82
C LEU A 48 -8.30 -0.19 3.59
N THR A 49 -7.95 -0.78 4.72
CA THR A 49 -8.90 -1.49 5.58
C THR A 49 -10.04 -0.57 6.00
N GLN A 50 -9.72 0.66 6.43
CA GLN A 50 -10.72 1.60 6.89
C GLN A 50 -11.69 2.04 5.78
N VAL A 51 -11.21 2.29 4.56
CA VAL A 51 -12.11 2.63 3.44
C VAL A 51 -12.99 1.45 3.03
N ILE A 52 -12.48 0.22 3.10
CA ILE A 52 -13.29 -0.99 2.87
C ILE A 52 -14.40 -1.07 3.93
N TYR A 53 -14.08 -0.80 5.21
CA TYR A 53 -15.07 -0.78 6.28
C TYR A 53 -16.08 0.34 6.17
N ASN A 54 -15.70 1.51 5.66
CA ASN A 54 -16.65 2.57 5.38
C ASN A 54 -17.70 2.14 4.33
N VAL A 55 -17.28 1.37 3.33
CA VAL A 55 -18.18 0.82 2.29
C VAL A 55 -19.05 -0.31 2.83
N LEU A 56 -18.44 -1.30 3.48
CA LEU A 56 -19.12 -2.54 3.91
C LEU A 56 -19.95 -2.37 5.19
N ARG A 57 -19.59 -1.42 6.05
CA ARG A 57 -20.23 -1.17 7.36
C ARG A 57 -20.41 -2.44 8.21
N PRO A 58 -19.37 -3.28 8.37
CA PRO A 58 -19.49 -4.49 9.18
C PRO A 58 -19.63 -4.14 10.67
N ASP A 59 -20.43 -4.93 11.39
CA ASP A 59 -20.33 -5.00 12.85
C ASP A 59 -19.04 -5.74 13.27
N ASP A 60 -18.75 -5.78 14.57
CA ASP A 60 -17.49 -6.35 15.05
C ASP A 60 -17.38 -7.86 14.77
N VAL A 61 -18.49 -8.59 14.83
CA VAL A 61 -18.53 -10.03 14.48
C VAL A 61 -18.20 -10.24 13.00
N ALA A 62 -18.71 -9.39 12.13
CA ALA A 62 -18.39 -9.42 10.70
C ALA A 62 -16.94 -9.05 10.44
N LYS A 63 -16.38 -8.04 11.13
CA LYS A 63 -14.95 -7.68 11.00
C LYS A 63 -14.05 -8.88 11.35
N ASP A 64 -14.31 -9.53 12.48
CA ASP A 64 -13.54 -10.71 12.90
C ASP A 64 -13.59 -11.81 11.83
N ARG A 65 -14.76 -12.07 11.25
CA ARG A 65 -14.92 -13.06 10.16
C ARG A 65 -14.27 -12.65 8.84
N LEU A 66 -14.17 -11.35 8.56
CA LEU A 66 -13.52 -10.84 7.35
C LEU A 66 -11.99 -10.97 7.48
N GLU A 67 -11.43 -10.75 8.67
CA GLU A 67 -9.99 -10.74 8.93
C GLU A 67 -9.41 -12.07 9.43
N GLN A 68 -10.25 -13.03 9.82
CA GLN A 68 -9.79 -14.36 10.26
C GLN A 68 -8.90 -15.07 9.22
N GLU A 69 -8.21 -16.12 9.65
CA GLU A 69 -7.44 -16.97 8.74
C GLU A 69 -8.33 -17.56 7.63
N GLY A 70 -7.93 -17.39 6.37
CA GLY A 70 -8.72 -17.73 5.18
C GLY A 70 -9.80 -16.70 4.81
N GLY A 71 -9.97 -15.65 5.62
CA GLY A 71 -10.96 -14.59 5.42
C GLY A 71 -10.63 -13.68 4.22
N PRO A 72 -11.64 -12.99 3.64
CA PRO A 72 -11.49 -12.16 2.45
C PRO A 72 -10.68 -10.88 2.68
N LEU A 73 -10.41 -10.48 3.92
CA LEU A 73 -9.57 -9.34 4.28
C LEU A 73 -8.35 -9.75 5.12
N GLN A 74 -7.98 -11.03 5.18
CA GLN A 74 -6.88 -11.53 6.01
C GLN A 74 -5.53 -10.86 5.67
N SER A 75 -5.20 -10.77 4.37
CA SER A 75 -3.92 -10.26 3.90
C SER A 75 -4.05 -8.93 3.16
N PHE A 76 -2.97 -8.15 3.14
CA PHE A 76 -2.91 -6.90 2.38
C PHE A 76 -3.28 -7.11 0.89
N GLY A 77 -2.84 -8.22 0.28
CA GLY A 77 -3.19 -8.53 -1.10
C GLY A 77 -4.69 -8.78 -1.33
N GLN A 78 -5.37 -9.42 -0.37
CA GLN A 78 -6.81 -9.62 -0.45
C GLN A 78 -7.56 -8.30 -0.23
N ARG A 79 -7.09 -7.45 0.68
CA ARG A 79 -7.63 -6.09 0.85
C ARG A 79 -7.46 -5.24 -0.41
N ILE A 80 -6.32 -5.34 -1.10
CA ILE A 80 -6.11 -4.68 -2.40
C ILE A 80 -7.14 -5.17 -3.43
N THR A 81 -7.33 -6.49 -3.50
CA THR A 81 -8.31 -7.07 -4.42
C THR A 81 -9.74 -6.60 -4.09
N MET A 82 -10.11 -6.60 -2.80
CA MET A 82 -11.43 -6.15 -2.35
C MET A 82 -11.67 -4.68 -2.67
N GLY A 83 -10.69 -3.80 -2.39
CA GLY A 83 -10.80 -2.37 -2.69
C GLY A 83 -11.06 -2.11 -4.17
N ARG A 84 -10.38 -2.86 -5.06
CA ARG A 84 -10.64 -2.78 -6.50
C ARG A 84 -12.06 -3.22 -6.86
N VAL A 85 -12.50 -4.37 -6.35
CA VAL A 85 -13.83 -4.94 -6.66
C VAL A 85 -14.97 -4.05 -6.15
N LEU A 86 -14.79 -3.41 -4.99
CA LEU A 86 -15.74 -2.45 -4.44
C LEU A 86 -15.76 -1.10 -5.18
N GLY A 87 -14.84 -0.87 -6.12
CA GLY A 87 -14.76 0.35 -6.89
C GLY A 87 -14.18 1.54 -6.11
N ILE A 88 -13.40 1.29 -5.06
CA ILE A 88 -12.74 2.34 -4.27
C ILE A 88 -11.70 3.07 -5.12
N TYR A 89 -11.02 2.34 -6.02
CA TYR A 89 -9.98 2.92 -6.88
C TYR A 89 -9.81 2.20 -8.23
N GLY A 90 -9.06 2.86 -9.12
CA GLY A 90 -8.71 2.44 -10.49
C GLY A 90 -7.60 1.39 -10.58
N SER A 91 -7.22 1.02 -11.81
CA SER A 91 -6.12 0.09 -12.06
C SER A 91 -4.77 0.65 -11.61
N ASP A 92 -4.58 1.96 -11.67
CA ASP A 92 -3.27 2.57 -11.44
C ASP A 92 -2.95 2.64 -9.94
N THR A 93 -3.98 2.93 -9.13
CA THR A 93 -3.89 2.80 -7.67
C THR A 93 -3.66 1.35 -7.26
N GLN A 94 -4.37 0.39 -7.86
CA GLN A 94 -4.15 -1.04 -7.58
C GLN A 94 -2.70 -1.45 -7.89
N HIS A 95 -2.18 -1.05 -9.05
CA HIS A 95 -0.80 -1.32 -9.46
C HIS A 95 0.21 -0.80 -8.43
N ASN A 96 0.06 0.43 -7.97
CA ASN A 96 0.92 1.00 -6.93
C ASN A 96 0.81 0.24 -5.61
N LEU A 97 -0.41 -0.09 -5.16
CA LEU A 97 -0.60 -0.87 -3.91
C LEU A 97 0.03 -2.26 -4.01
N ASP A 98 -0.05 -2.92 -5.18
CA ASP A 98 0.60 -4.20 -5.41
C ASP A 98 2.12 -4.08 -5.37
N LEU A 99 2.71 -3.02 -5.95
CA LEU A 99 4.15 -2.74 -5.83
C LEU A 99 4.56 -2.53 -4.37
N LEU A 100 3.82 -1.72 -3.60
CA LEU A 100 4.04 -1.54 -2.16
C LEU A 100 4.02 -2.88 -1.41
N ARG A 101 3.01 -3.71 -1.67
CA ARG A 101 2.89 -5.05 -1.09
C ARG A 101 4.09 -5.93 -1.43
N HIS A 102 4.51 -5.95 -2.69
CA HIS A 102 5.61 -6.79 -3.15
C HIS A 102 6.96 -6.36 -2.57
N ILE A 103 7.23 -5.05 -2.53
CA ILE A 103 8.44 -4.49 -1.91
C ILE A 103 8.46 -4.81 -0.41
N ARG A 104 7.36 -4.52 0.30
CA ARG A 104 7.21 -4.84 1.74
C ARG A 104 7.46 -6.32 2.02
N ASN A 105 6.89 -7.21 1.20
CA ASN A 105 7.07 -8.66 1.38
C ASN A 105 8.50 -9.12 1.07
N ALA A 106 9.21 -8.47 0.14
CA ALA A 106 10.64 -8.72 -0.07
C ALA A 106 11.41 -8.37 1.21
N PHE A 107 11.23 -7.16 1.76
CA PHE A 107 11.86 -6.75 3.02
C PHE A 107 11.48 -7.65 4.21
N ALA A 108 10.23 -8.09 4.31
CA ALA A 108 9.74 -8.91 5.41
C ALA A 108 10.31 -10.34 5.43
N HIS A 109 10.52 -10.94 4.26
CA HIS A 109 10.76 -12.39 4.15
C HIS A 109 12.10 -12.75 3.51
N ALA A 110 12.85 -11.82 2.94
CA ALA A 110 14.20 -12.12 2.46
C ALA A 110 15.12 -12.41 3.66
N HIS A 111 15.77 -13.58 3.64
CA HIS A 111 16.77 -13.98 4.66
C HIS A 111 18.19 -13.51 4.30
N ILE A 112 18.32 -12.74 3.21
CA ILE A 112 19.54 -12.03 2.85
C ILE A 112 19.41 -10.54 3.19
N PRO A 113 20.53 -9.82 3.34
CA PRO A 113 20.52 -8.37 3.49
C PRO A 113 19.96 -7.71 2.22
N ILE A 114 18.97 -6.82 2.37
CA ILE A 114 18.43 -6.03 1.26
C ILE A 114 18.23 -4.57 1.71
N THR A 115 18.37 -3.63 0.78
CA THR A 115 18.25 -2.19 1.01
C THR A 115 17.42 -1.56 -0.10
N PHE A 116 17.11 -0.27 0.01
CA PHE A 116 16.46 0.46 -1.08
C PHE A 116 17.33 0.60 -2.34
N GLN A 117 18.63 0.29 -2.25
CA GLN A 117 19.58 0.27 -3.36
C GLN A 117 19.74 -1.12 -3.99
N THR A 118 19.12 -2.15 -3.43
CA THR A 118 19.05 -3.48 -4.07
C THR A 118 18.38 -3.35 -5.43
N LYS A 119 19.01 -3.90 -6.47
CA LYS A 119 18.60 -3.70 -7.87
C LYS A 119 17.12 -4.00 -8.11
N GLU A 120 16.62 -5.12 -7.60
CA GLU A 120 15.22 -5.53 -7.75
C GLU A 120 14.25 -4.56 -7.06
N VAL A 121 14.67 -3.94 -5.96
CA VAL A 121 13.89 -2.95 -5.22
C VAL A 121 13.84 -1.63 -5.99
N VAL A 122 14.99 -1.15 -6.47
CA VAL A 122 15.08 0.06 -7.32
C VAL A 122 14.24 -0.09 -8.59
N ASP A 123 14.41 -1.22 -9.29
CA ASP A 123 13.66 -1.54 -10.50
C ASP A 123 12.14 -1.50 -10.21
N ALA A 124 11.68 -2.04 -9.08
CA ALA A 124 10.27 -2.01 -8.71
C ALA A 124 9.76 -0.61 -8.35
N ILE A 125 10.57 0.19 -7.64
CA ILE A 125 10.24 1.58 -7.29
C ILE A 125 10.12 2.45 -8.54
N SER A 126 10.93 2.19 -9.56
CA SER A 126 10.84 2.93 -10.84
C SER A 126 9.52 2.70 -11.59
N LEU A 127 8.73 1.70 -11.22
CA LEU A 127 7.46 1.35 -11.86
C LEU A 127 6.24 1.98 -11.19
N PHE A 128 6.44 2.72 -10.10
CA PHE A 128 5.34 3.47 -9.49
C PHE A 128 4.79 4.49 -10.49
N LYS A 129 3.47 4.58 -10.51
CA LYS A 129 2.75 5.62 -11.25
C LYS A 129 2.61 6.85 -10.36
N ASN A 130 2.90 8.02 -10.89
CA ASN A 130 2.64 9.29 -10.22
C ASN A 130 1.14 9.58 -10.28
N LEU A 131 0.45 9.36 -9.17
CA LEU A 131 -0.97 9.61 -9.04
C LEU A 131 -1.22 11.01 -8.48
N PRO A 132 -2.27 11.72 -8.93
CA PRO A 132 -2.61 13.03 -8.38
C PRO A 132 -3.05 12.89 -6.91
N LEU A 133 -2.63 13.82 -6.07
CA LEU A 133 -3.09 13.92 -4.69
C LEU A 133 -4.52 14.48 -4.66
N PHE A 134 -5.37 14.01 -3.74
CA PHE A 134 -6.73 14.54 -3.60
C PHE A 134 -6.81 15.68 -2.58
N PRO A 135 -7.55 16.77 -2.84
CA PRO A 135 -7.81 17.78 -1.84
C PRO A 135 -8.79 17.28 -0.77
N PRO A 136 -8.67 17.71 0.51
CA PRO A 136 -7.70 18.67 1.03
C PRO A 136 -6.30 18.04 1.13
N TYR A 137 -5.26 18.83 0.80
CA TYR A 137 -3.88 18.36 0.89
C TYR A 137 -3.40 18.48 2.32
N ILE A 138 -3.13 17.35 2.97
CA ILE A 138 -2.56 17.28 4.33
C ILE A 138 -1.03 17.16 4.24
N LEU A 139 -0.54 16.62 3.13
CA LEU A 139 0.86 16.62 2.74
C LEU A 139 1.22 17.93 2.04
N ASP A 140 2.51 18.25 2.00
CA ASP A 140 3.00 19.39 1.23
C ASP A 140 2.71 19.18 -0.27
N SER A 141 1.65 19.85 -0.74
CA SER A 141 1.19 19.81 -2.13
C SER A 141 2.21 20.33 -3.14
N GLN A 142 3.32 20.94 -2.69
CA GLN A 142 4.38 21.43 -3.58
C GLN A 142 5.29 20.33 -4.14
N LEU A 143 5.31 19.13 -3.54
CA LEU A 143 6.02 17.96 -4.09
C LEU A 143 5.19 17.33 -5.22
N LYS A 144 5.25 17.94 -6.42
CA LYS A 144 4.59 17.41 -7.62
C LYS A 144 5.30 16.18 -8.20
N GLU A 145 6.59 16.03 -7.94
CA GLU A 145 7.44 14.99 -8.53
C GLU A 145 8.03 14.11 -7.43
N ALA A 146 8.05 12.79 -7.69
CA ALA A 146 8.58 11.82 -6.76
C ALA A 146 10.12 11.95 -6.68
N PRO A 147 10.72 11.98 -5.47
CA PRO A 147 12.18 12.12 -5.28
C PRO A 147 13.00 11.12 -6.10
N GLU A 148 14.22 11.46 -6.52
CA GLU A 148 15.09 10.52 -7.25
C GLU A 148 15.68 9.42 -6.36
N ASP A 149 15.92 9.70 -5.07
CA ASP A 149 16.39 8.70 -4.12
C ASP A 149 15.35 7.57 -3.96
N PRO A 150 15.72 6.28 -4.12
CA PRO A 150 14.75 5.18 -4.08
C PRO A 150 13.98 5.08 -2.76
N ARG A 151 14.64 5.33 -1.62
CA ARG A 151 13.97 5.26 -0.31
C ARG A 151 12.95 6.39 -0.16
N ALA A 152 13.35 7.61 -0.49
CA ALA A 152 12.45 8.77 -0.48
C ALA A 152 11.30 8.61 -1.49
N ARG A 153 11.55 8.08 -2.69
CA ARG A 153 10.52 7.77 -3.69
C ARG A 153 9.51 6.75 -3.18
N PHE A 154 9.98 5.68 -2.54
CA PHE A 154 9.11 4.68 -1.94
C PHE A 154 8.23 5.29 -0.83
N HIS A 155 8.80 6.09 0.07
CA HIS A 155 8.05 6.79 1.11
C HIS A 155 6.99 7.73 0.52
N HIS A 156 7.36 8.53 -0.49
CA HIS A 156 6.45 9.41 -1.20
C HIS A 156 5.21 8.66 -1.72
N HIS A 157 5.40 7.51 -2.37
CA HIS A 157 4.26 6.71 -2.85
C HIS A 157 3.43 6.06 -1.74
N CYS A 158 4.02 5.67 -0.61
CA CYS A 158 3.29 5.22 0.58
C CYS A 158 2.37 6.33 1.12
N GLU A 159 2.91 7.54 1.25
CA GLU A 159 2.19 8.71 1.76
C GLU A 159 1.06 9.12 0.82
N TRP A 160 1.32 9.16 -0.50
CA TRP A 160 0.31 9.48 -1.51
C TRP A 160 -0.84 8.48 -1.53
N ALA A 161 -0.53 7.19 -1.49
CA ALA A 161 -1.56 6.15 -1.45
C ALA A 161 -2.42 6.27 -0.18
N THR A 162 -1.78 6.46 0.97
CA THR A 162 -2.47 6.63 2.26
C THR A 162 -3.37 7.86 2.24
N HIS A 163 -2.85 8.99 1.78
CA HIS A 163 -3.59 10.25 1.71
C HIS A 163 -4.82 10.12 0.81
N ASN A 164 -4.64 9.61 -0.41
CA ASN A 164 -5.74 9.46 -1.36
C ASN A 164 -6.83 8.52 -0.85
N LEU A 165 -6.46 7.39 -0.21
CA LEU A 165 -7.42 6.49 0.43
C LEU A 165 -8.18 7.21 1.55
N ASN A 166 -7.49 7.91 2.44
CA ASN A 166 -8.14 8.63 3.53
C ASN A 166 -9.11 9.71 3.02
N VAL A 167 -8.67 10.54 2.08
CA VAL A 167 -9.52 11.58 1.48
C VAL A 167 -10.73 10.98 0.78
N TRP A 168 -10.55 9.88 0.05
CA TRP A 168 -11.68 9.15 -0.55
C TRP A 168 -12.67 8.69 0.51
N GLY A 169 -12.19 8.09 1.61
CA GLY A 169 -13.00 7.66 2.72
C GLY A 169 -13.79 8.79 3.38
N PHE A 170 -13.15 9.94 3.60
CA PHE A 170 -13.81 11.13 4.17
C PHE A 170 -14.90 11.67 3.26
N ARG A 171 -14.63 11.81 1.95
CA ARG A 171 -15.62 12.29 0.97
C ARG A 171 -16.84 11.39 0.92
N MET A 172 -16.61 10.08 0.85
CA MET A 172 -17.68 9.08 0.87
C MET A 172 -18.56 9.23 2.12
N GLN A 173 -17.97 9.42 3.30
CA GLN A 173 -18.73 9.63 4.54
C GLN A 173 -19.51 10.96 4.58
N LEU A 174 -18.98 12.04 4.00
CA LEU A 174 -19.67 13.34 3.94
C LEU A 174 -20.89 13.25 3.03
N GLU A 175 -20.72 12.69 1.83
CA GLU A 175 -21.82 12.49 0.88
C GLU A 175 -22.94 11.65 1.50
N MET A 176 -22.61 10.60 2.27
CA MET A 176 -23.63 9.79 2.95
C MET A 176 -24.37 10.50 4.09
N LYS A 177 -23.80 11.57 4.66
CA LYS A 177 -24.47 12.39 5.66
C LYS A 177 -25.44 13.38 5.00
N ASP A 178 -25.06 13.89 3.83
CA ASP A 178 -25.91 14.75 3.00
C ASP A 178 -27.03 13.93 2.33
N ASP A 179 -26.75 12.68 1.98
CA ASP A 179 -27.64 11.78 1.26
C ASP A 179 -28.54 10.92 2.16
N LYS A 180 -29.14 11.55 3.17
CA LYS A 180 -30.35 11.01 3.83
C LYS A 180 -31.57 10.93 2.88
N GLN A 181 -31.41 11.10 1.56
CA GLN A 181 -32.53 11.05 0.61
C GLN A 181 -32.43 10.11 -0.61
N LEU A 182 -31.28 9.64 -1.11
CA LEU A 182 -31.29 8.64 -2.21
C LEU A 182 -30.08 7.68 -2.19
N GLY A 183 -30.34 6.39 -1.99
CA GLY A 183 -29.30 5.38 -1.80
C GLY A 183 -28.32 5.17 -2.97
N PHE A 184 -27.06 4.94 -2.60
CA PHE A 184 -26.00 4.07 -3.18
C PHE A 184 -25.69 4.06 -4.70
N VAL A 185 -26.45 4.72 -5.57
CA VAL A 185 -26.37 4.51 -7.03
C VAL A 185 -25.59 5.62 -7.75
N THR A 186 -25.41 6.79 -7.17
CA THR A 186 -25.02 8.00 -7.92
C THR A 186 -23.51 8.18 -8.18
N TYR A 187 -22.60 7.49 -7.48
CA TYR A 187 -21.15 7.70 -7.67
C TYR A 187 -20.51 6.88 -8.80
N ARG A 188 -21.10 5.76 -9.24
CA ARG A 188 -20.48 4.92 -10.30
C ARG A 188 -20.28 5.65 -11.64
N GLN A 189 -20.87 6.84 -11.83
CA GLN A 189 -20.89 7.55 -13.11
C GLN A 189 -20.13 8.88 -13.15
N SER A 190 -19.69 9.45 -12.04
CA SER A 190 -19.23 10.87 -12.04
C SER A 190 -17.73 11.09 -11.88
N VAL A 191 -16.95 10.17 -11.30
CA VAL A 191 -15.48 10.33 -11.26
C VAL A 191 -14.77 8.97 -11.28
N PRO A 192 -14.28 8.51 -12.45
CA PRO A 192 -13.32 7.42 -12.45
C PRO A 192 -12.00 7.95 -11.89
N MET A 193 -11.54 7.33 -10.80
CA MET A 193 -10.14 7.43 -10.39
C MET A 193 -9.26 6.97 -11.57
N PRO A 194 -8.26 7.73 -12.01
CA PRO A 194 -7.20 7.17 -12.85
C PRO A 194 -6.51 5.98 -12.15
#